data_AF-X1VY77-F1
#
_entry.id   AF-X1VY77-F1
#
_cell.length_a   1.000
_cell.length_b   1.000
_cell.length_c   1.000
_cell.angle_alpha   90.00
_cell.angle_beta   90.00
_cell.angle_gamma   90.00
#
_symmetry.space_group_name_H-M   'P 1'
#
loop_
_entity.id
_entity.type
_entity.pdbx_description
1 polymer ?
#
loop_
_entity_poly.entity_id
_entity_poly.type
_entity_poly.pdbx_seq_one_letter_code
_entity_poly.pdbx_strand_id
1 'polypeptide(L)'
;MLSRTVGERITITGDPKAPFLKTAEILEEADITFCNLESPFYDEEPPIEGEMIFGAAPETTEGLKYASFDVVSLANNHFGDQGVAGMNFTLSHLNKNEIEFIGAGENEVKAREPRIIERNGVKFAFLGYH
;
A
#
# COMPACT_ATOMS: atom_id res chain seq x y z
N MET A 1 6.51 3.77 -2.73
CA MET A 1 7.27 3.59 -1.48
C MET A 1 6.84 4.67 -0.48
N LEU A 2 6.42 4.28 0.73
CA LEU A 2 5.98 5.20 1.81
C LEU A 2 6.95 5.22 3.01
N SER A 3 8.08 4.52 2.90
CA SER A 3 9.14 4.46 3.89
C SER A 3 10.33 5.34 3.50
N ARG A 4 11.40 5.30 4.30
CA ARG A 4 12.70 5.94 4.02
C ARG A 4 12.55 7.43 3.72
N THR A 5 13.16 7.96 2.65
CA THR A 5 13.11 9.38 2.31
C THR A 5 11.68 9.91 2.13
N VAL A 6 10.73 9.09 1.68
CA VAL A 6 9.32 9.51 1.61
C VAL A 6 8.72 9.58 3.02
N GLY A 7 8.96 8.57 3.86
CA GLY A 7 8.58 8.56 5.27
C GLY A 7 9.18 9.73 6.06
N GLU A 8 10.49 9.98 5.93
CA GLU A 8 11.18 11.12 6.54
C GLU A 8 10.56 12.45 6.14
N ARG A 9 10.19 12.61 4.86
CA ARG A 9 9.50 13.82 4.38
C ARG A 9 8.09 13.96 4.96
N ILE A 10 7.36 12.85 5.12
CA ILE A 10 6.06 12.85 5.82
C ILE A 10 6.26 13.31 7.26
N THR A 11 7.27 12.80 7.97
CA THR A 11 7.60 13.23 9.34
C THR A 11 7.98 14.71 9.42
N ILE A 12 8.84 15.20 8.52
CA ILE A 12 9.27 16.61 8.49
C ILE A 12 8.11 17.56 8.21
N THR A 13 7.20 17.18 7.30
CA THR A 13 6.05 18.00 6.93
C THR A 13 4.90 17.88 7.94
N GLY A 14 4.84 16.77 8.69
CA GLY A 14 3.70 16.44 9.55
C GLY A 14 2.43 16.12 8.77
N ASP A 15 2.53 15.86 7.47
CA ASP A 15 1.37 15.62 6.58
C ASP A 15 1.54 14.31 5.80
N PRO A 16 0.82 13.23 6.19
CA PRO A 16 0.80 11.96 5.45
C PRO A 16 0.38 12.07 3.98
N LYS A 17 -0.28 13.16 3.59
CA LYS A 17 -0.76 13.41 2.22
C LYS A 17 0.31 14.01 1.33
N ALA A 18 1.40 14.54 1.92
CA ALA A 18 2.48 15.22 1.21
C ALA A 18 3.00 14.49 -0.04
N PRO A 19 3.12 13.15 -0.08
CA PRO A 19 3.58 12.45 -1.29
C PRO A 19 2.65 12.60 -2.49
N PHE A 20 1.36 12.85 -2.26
CA PHE A 20 0.31 12.81 -3.27
C PHE A 20 -0.29 14.18 -3.60
N LEU A 21 0.04 15.25 -2.88
CA LEU A 21 -0.52 16.59 -3.08
C LEU A 21 -0.45 17.11 -4.52
N LYS A 22 0.55 16.68 -5.30
CA LYS A 22 0.74 17.11 -6.70
C LYS A 22 0.14 16.16 -7.74
N THR A 23 -0.37 15.01 -7.32
CA THR A 23 -0.87 13.96 -8.22
C THR A 23 -2.30 13.56 -7.92
N ALA A 24 -2.84 13.90 -6.74
CA ALA A 24 -4.16 13.51 -6.30
C ALA A 24 -5.26 13.93 -7.28
N GLU A 25 -5.21 15.15 -7.82
CA GLU A 25 -6.17 15.63 -8.81
C GLU A 25 -6.15 14.77 -10.09
N ILE A 26 -4.97 14.42 -10.60
CA ILE A 26 -4.81 13.56 -11.78
C ILE A 26 -5.29 12.13 -11.51
N LEU A 27 -5.07 11.63 -10.29
CA LEU A 27 -5.53 10.31 -9.88
C LEU A 27 -7.06 10.27 -9.76
N GLU A 28 -7.67 11.33 -9.21
CA GLU A 28 -9.11 11.45 -9.03
C GLU A 28 -9.87 11.51 -10.37
N GLU A 29 -9.25 12.03 -11.43
CA GLU A 29 -9.82 12.05 -12.78
C GLU A 29 -9.85 10.67 -13.48
N ALA A 30 -9.09 9.68 -12.99
CA ALA A 30 -9.00 8.37 -13.62
C ALA A 30 -10.24 7.49 -13.33
N ASP A 31 -10.65 6.67 -14.31
CA ASP A 31 -11.73 5.68 -14.10
C ASP A 31 -11.38 4.64 -13.02
N ILE A 32 -10.10 4.22 -12.99
CA ILE A 32 -9.52 3.32 -12.00
C ILE A 32 -8.09 3.74 -11.71
N THR A 33 -7.75 3.82 -10.43
CA THR A 33 -6.41 4.07 -9.93
C THR A 33 -5.81 2.82 -9.30
N PHE A 34 -4.55 2.56 -9.62
CA PHE A 34 -3.81 1.40 -9.14
C PHE A 34 -2.41 1.82 -8.74
N CYS A 35 -1.87 1.27 -7.64
CA CYS A 35 -0.47 1.46 -7.29
C CYS A 35 0.20 0.21 -6.74
N ASN A 36 1.53 0.19 -6.79
CA ASN A 36 2.34 -0.78 -6.05
C ASN A 36 2.66 -0.20 -4.66
N LEU A 37 2.12 -0.83 -3.61
CA LEU A 37 2.46 -0.52 -2.23
C LEU A 37 3.67 -1.35 -1.82
N GLU A 38 4.84 -0.82 -2.16
CA GLU A 38 6.14 -1.47 -1.97
C GLU A 38 6.55 -1.62 -0.50
N SER A 39 6.08 -0.73 0.36
CA SER A 39 6.49 -0.68 1.76
C SER A 39 5.43 -1.37 2.61
N PRO A 40 5.73 -2.52 3.25
CA PRO A 40 4.85 -3.06 4.29
C PRO A 40 4.78 -2.10 5.47
N PHE A 41 3.67 -2.12 6.20
CA PHE A 41 3.52 -1.38 7.45
C PHE A 41 4.09 -2.17 8.62
N TYR A 42 4.47 -1.46 9.68
CA TYR A 42 4.87 -2.02 10.96
C TYR A 42 3.89 -1.61 12.07
N ASP A 43 3.76 -2.45 13.10
CA ASP A 43 2.98 -2.15 14.31
C ASP A 43 3.82 -1.35 15.34
N GLU A 44 5.06 -1.79 15.52
CA GLU A 44 6.08 -1.10 16.31
C GLU A 44 7.23 -0.72 15.39
N GLU A 45 7.81 0.46 15.59
CA GLU A 45 8.90 0.95 14.73
C GLU A 45 10.06 -0.05 14.74
N PRO A 46 10.38 -0.65 13.58
CA PRO A 46 11.41 -1.66 13.50
C PRO A 46 12.77 -1.01 13.76
N PRO A 47 13.74 -1.74 14.33
CA PRO A 47 15.11 -1.26 14.34
C PRO A 47 15.52 -1.00 12.88
N ILE A 48 15.99 0.22 12.59
CA ILE A 48 16.47 0.57 11.25
C ILE A 48 17.78 -0.21 11.02
N GLU A 49 17.67 -1.38 10.42
CA GLU A 49 18.80 -2.23 10.06
C GLU A 49 18.93 -2.33 8.52
N GLY A 50 20.04 -1.82 7.98
CA GLY A 50 20.41 -2.00 6.57
C GLY A 50 19.86 -0.96 5.58
N GLU A 51 20.51 -0.86 4.42
CA GLU A 51 20.24 0.19 3.43
C GLU A 51 19.04 -0.12 2.49
N MET A 52 18.30 -1.21 2.69
CA MET A 52 17.30 -1.70 1.73
C MET A 52 16.06 -2.36 2.39
N ILE A 53 15.81 -2.11 3.68
CA ILE A 53 14.63 -2.63 4.40
C ILE A 53 13.54 -1.55 4.47
N PHE A 54 12.32 -1.88 4.05
CA PHE A 54 11.19 -0.97 4.04
C PHE A 54 10.20 -1.26 5.18
N GLY A 55 9.81 -0.21 5.86
CA GLY A 55 8.72 -0.19 6.83
C GLY A 55 8.04 1.17 6.81
N ALA A 56 6.75 1.21 6.48
CA ALA A 56 5.96 2.43 6.47
C ALA A 56 5.21 2.59 7.79
N ALA A 57 5.20 3.81 8.32
CA ALA A 57 4.40 4.14 9.49
C ALA A 57 2.90 3.98 9.18
N PRO A 58 2.07 3.43 10.09
CA PRO A 58 0.65 3.20 9.86
C PRO A 58 -0.14 4.43 9.40
N GLU A 59 0.27 5.63 9.83
CA GLU A 59 -0.37 6.91 9.49
C GLU A 59 -0.23 7.26 8.01
N THR A 60 0.79 6.73 7.32
CA THR A 60 0.99 6.97 5.88
C THR A 60 -0.15 6.41 5.02
N THR A 61 -0.98 5.52 5.56
CA THR A 61 -2.23 5.07 4.95
C THR A 61 -3.20 6.21 4.66
N GLU A 62 -3.17 7.30 5.42
CA GLU A 62 -3.96 8.50 5.12
C GLU A 62 -3.62 9.11 3.75
N GLY A 63 -2.35 9.02 3.34
CA GLY A 63 -1.92 9.44 2.01
C GLY A 63 -2.53 8.58 0.91
N LEU A 64 -2.59 7.26 1.10
CA LEU A 64 -3.23 6.34 0.15
C LEU A 64 -4.72 6.64 -0.01
N LYS A 65 -5.42 6.93 1.09
CA LYS A 65 -6.83 7.34 1.07
C LYS A 65 -7.03 8.69 0.38
N TYR A 66 -6.16 9.66 0.67
CA TYR A 66 -6.21 10.97 0.03
C TYR A 66 -6.00 10.90 -1.49
N ALA A 67 -5.15 9.98 -1.94
CA ALA A 67 -4.91 9.72 -3.36
C ALA A 67 -6.01 8.88 -4.04
N SER A 68 -7.03 8.44 -3.30
CA SER A 68 -8.19 7.69 -3.79
C SER A 68 -7.83 6.42 -4.57
N PHE A 69 -6.78 5.69 -4.17
CA PHE A 69 -6.40 4.45 -4.86
C PHE A 69 -7.51 3.39 -4.76
N ASP A 70 -7.97 2.89 -5.91
CA ASP A 70 -8.98 1.84 -5.96
C ASP A 70 -8.41 0.46 -5.59
N VAL A 71 -7.16 0.16 -6.00
CA VAL A 71 -6.46 -1.09 -5.66
C VAL A 71 -4.98 -0.85 -5.44
N VAL A 72 -4.42 -1.44 -4.38
CA VAL A 72 -2.97 -1.49 -4.14
C VAL A 72 -2.40 -2.90 -4.32
N SER A 73 -1.25 -3.03 -4.97
CA SER A 73 -0.53 -4.30 -5.07
C SER A 73 0.51 -4.42 -3.97
N LEU A 74 0.50 -5.57 -3.30
CA LEU A 74 1.52 -5.99 -2.33
C LEU A 74 2.52 -6.97 -2.95
N ALA A 75 2.31 -7.41 -4.19
CA ALA A 75 3.23 -8.28 -4.89
C ALA A 75 4.49 -7.52 -5.34
N ASN A 76 5.49 -7.50 -4.46
CA ASN A 76 6.81 -6.93 -4.70
C ASN A 76 7.85 -7.60 -3.79
N ASN A 77 9.13 -7.34 -4.06
CA ASN A 77 10.24 -7.98 -3.35
C ASN A 77 10.43 -7.53 -1.90
N HIS A 78 9.71 -6.49 -1.47
CA HIS A 78 9.85 -5.86 -0.15
C HIS A 78 8.69 -6.17 0.80
N PHE A 79 7.65 -6.89 0.36
CA PHE A 79 6.52 -7.22 1.22
C PHE A 79 6.92 -7.98 2.49
N GLY A 80 8.00 -8.75 2.42
CA GLY A 80 8.55 -9.54 3.54
C GLY A 80 9.54 -8.79 4.45
N ASP A 81 9.82 -7.51 4.21
CA ASP A 81 10.89 -6.78 4.91
C ASP A 81 10.67 -6.65 6.42
N GLN A 82 9.41 -6.68 6.86
CA GLN A 82 9.00 -6.61 8.27
C GLN A 82 8.68 -8.00 8.85
N GLY A 83 9.11 -9.06 8.15
CA GLY A 83 8.83 -10.44 8.47
C GLY A 83 7.33 -10.78 8.47
N VAL A 84 7.00 -11.97 8.98
CA VAL A 84 5.62 -12.47 9.02
C VAL A 84 4.72 -11.57 9.88
N ALA A 85 5.25 -10.97 10.95
CA ALA A 85 4.49 -10.07 11.81
C ALA A 85 4.06 -8.80 11.06
N GLY A 86 4.99 -8.12 10.37
CA GLY A 86 4.66 -6.94 9.58
C GLY A 86 3.82 -7.23 8.34
N MET A 87 3.98 -8.40 7.71
CA MET A 87 3.07 -8.86 6.65
C MET A 87 1.63 -8.98 7.18
N ASN A 88 1.44 -9.70 8.29
CA ASN A 88 0.11 -9.88 8.89
C ASN A 88 -0.49 -8.55 9.35
N PHE A 89 0.34 -7.69 9.97
CA PHE A 89 -0.06 -6.35 10.34
C PHE A 89 -0.52 -5.55 9.12
N THR A 90 0.26 -5.53 8.04
CA THR A 90 -0.07 -4.84 6.78
C THR A 90 -1.42 -5.27 6.24
N LEU A 91 -1.67 -6.59 6.13
CA LEU A 91 -2.94 -7.13 5.66
C LEU A 91 -4.11 -6.66 6.56
N SER A 92 -3.95 -6.74 7.87
CA SER A 92 -4.98 -6.31 8.82
C SER A 92 -5.23 -4.80 8.80
N HIS A 93 -4.15 -4.00 8.66
CA HIS A 93 -4.19 -2.54 8.64
C HIS A 93 -4.88 -2.02 7.39
N LEU A 94 -4.59 -2.61 6.23
CA LEU A 94 -5.27 -2.28 4.97
C LEU A 94 -6.76 -2.65 5.02
N ASN A 95 -7.10 -3.85 5.52
CA ASN A 95 -8.49 -4.26 5.71
C ASN A 95 -9.25 -3.32 6.66
N LYS A 96 -8.65 -2.96 7.81
CA LYS A 96 -9.23 -2.01 8.78
C LYS A 96 -9.45 -0.62 8.17
N ASN A 97 -8.62 -0.25 7.21
CA ASN A 97 -8.71 1.03 6.51
C ASN A 97 -9.56 0.99 5.25
N GLU A 98 -10.19 -0.15 4.93
CA GLU A 98 -11.04 -0.33 3.74
C GLU A 98 -10.28 -0.05 2.43
N ILE A 99 -8.99 -0.42 2.39
CA ILE A 99 -8.16 -0.33 1.18
C ILE A 99 -8.09 -1.71 0.52
N GLU A 100 -8.56 -1.79 -0.71
CA GLU A 100 -8.50 -3.01 -1.51
C GLU A 100 -7.07 -3.31 -1.95
N PHE A 101 -6.66 -4.57 -1.82
CA PHE A 101 -5.32 -5.00 -2.19
C PHE A 101 -5.29 -6.37 -2.87
N ILE A 102 -4.19 -6.62 -3.58
CA ILE A 102 -3.89 -7.89 -4.28
C ILE A 102 -2.44 -8.32 -4.04
N GLY A 103 -2.14 -9.57 -4.39
CA GLY A 103 -0.77 -10.07 -4.45
C GLY A 103 -0.18 -10.53 -3.12
N ALA A 104 -0.99 -10.50 -2.05
CA ALA A 104 -0.66 -11.08 -0.75
C ALA A 104 -1.94 -11.51 -0.02
N GLY A 105 -1.79 -12.42 0.94
CA GLY A 105 -2.89 -12.92 1.76
C GLY A 105 -2.39 -13.90 2.81
N GLU A 106 -3.29 -14.34 3.69
CA GLU A 106 -2.99 -15.30 4.77
C GLU A 106 -2.44 -16.65 4.28
N ASN A 107 -2.65 -16.95 2.99
CA ASN A 107 -2.16 -18.15 2.31
C ASN A 107 -2.13 -17.92 0.78
N GLU A 108 -1.55 -18.87 0.04
CA GLU A 108 -1.38 -18.82 -1.42
C GLU A 108 -2.71 -18.65 -2.17
N VAL A 109 -3.80 -19.27 -1.69
CA VAL A 109 -5.13 -19.14 -2.31
C VAL A 109 -5.61 -17.69 -2.20
N LYS A 110 -5.55 -17.11 -0.98
CA LYS A 110 -5.91 -15.71 -0.74
C LYS A 110 -5.03 -14.73 -1.50
N ALA A 111 -3.72 -14.98 -1.55
CA ALA A 111 -2.79 -14.13 -2.30
C ALA A 111 -3.09 -14.08 -3.81
N ARG A 112 -3.73 -15.13 -4.35
CA ARG A 112 -4.10 -15.25 -5.77
C ARG A 112 -5.55 -14.87 -6.06
N GLU A 113 -6.35 -14.50 -5.06
CA GLU A 113 -7.72 -14.06 -5.30
C GLU A 113 -7.70 -12.74 -6.09
N PRO A 114 -8.40 -12.66 -7.23
CA PRO A 114 -8.49 -11.41 -7.96
C PRO A 114 -9.32 -10.39 -7.19
N ARG A 115 -9.01 -9.10 -7.37
CA ARG A 115 -9.95 -8.02 -7.06
C ARG A 115 -10.63 -7.57 -8.33
N ILE A 116 -11.97 -7.56 -8.31
CA ILE A 116 -12.78 -7.21 -9.47
C ILE A 116 -13.44 -5.87 -9.21
N ILE A 117 -13.14 -4.90 -10.08
CA ILE A 117 -13.77 -3.58 -10.07
C ILE A 117 -14.63 -3.43 -11.31
N GLU A 118 -15.84 -2.90 -11.14
CA GLU A 118 -16.72 -2.52 -12.25
C GLU A 118 -16.78 -1.00 -12.39
N ARG A 119 -16.54 -0.50 -13.60
CA ARG A 119 -16.64 0.92 -13.97
C ARG A 119 -17.27 1.02 -15.35
N ASN A 120 -18.25 1.89 -15.50
CA ASN A 120 -18.93 2.15 -16.78
C ASN A 120 -19.43 0.86 -17.50
N GLY A 121 -19.88 -0.13 -16.73
CA GLY A 121 -20.36 -1.42 -17.24
C GLY A 121 -19.27 -2.42 -17.68
N VAL A 122 -17.99 -2.12 -17.43
CA VAL A 122 -16.85 -2.98 -17.73
C VAL A 122 -16.24 -3.50 -16.43
N LYS A 123 -15.99 -4.81 -16.36
CA LYS A 123 -15.35 -5.48 -15.23
C LYS A 123 -13.85 -5.64 -15.48
N PHE A 124 -13.04 -5.20 -14.52
CA PHE A 124 -11.60 -5.27 -14.52
C PHE A 124 -11.16 -6.19 -13.37
N ALA A 125 -10.36 -7.21 -13.68
CA ALA A 125 -9.79 -8.10 -12.68
C ALA A 125 -8.30 -7.78 -12.48
N PHE A 126 -7.91 -7.53 -11.24
CA PHE A 126 -6.54 -7.25 -10.84
C PHE A 126 -5.96 -8.45 -10.10
N LEU A 127 -4.76 -8.88 -10.51
CA LEU A 127 -3.97 -9.92 -9.86
C LEU A 127 -2.52 -9.44 -9.71
N GLY A 128 -1.91 -9.74 -8.57
CA GLY A 128 -0.51 -9.43 -8.29
C GLY A 128 0.31 -10.70 -8.11
N TYR A 129 1.50 -10.75 -8.72
CA TYR A 129 2.44 -11.86 -8.60
C TYR A 129 3.86 -11.32 -8.51
N HIS A 130 4.69 -11.96 -7.68
CA HIS A 130 6.08 -11.61 -7.46
C HIS A 130 6.90 -12.89 -7.27
#